data_AF-A0AA88S0U5-F1
#
_entry.id   AF-A0AA88S0U5-F1
#
_cell.length_a   1.000
_cell.length_b   1.000
_cell.length_c   1.000
_cell.angle_alpha   90.00
_cell.angle_beta   90.00
_cell.angle_gamma   90.00
#
_symmetry.space_group_name_H-M   'P 1'
#
loop_
_entity.id
_entity.type
_entity.pdbx_description
1 polymer ?
#
loop_
_entity_poly.entity_id
_entity_poly.type
_entity_poly.pdbx_seq_one_letter_code
_entity_poly.pdbx_strand_id
1 'polypeptide(L)'
;MSKPCIELAKLFSIAVDFPKTGVPAEIPSHLRVKEYPDFMDKSDRTTYESQCVIGKLFREVKDIPPRTSSIKSFTREVARHSYDPDMEVDDFQDYVDHAFDCKSLYDYKLGNLMDYYGIKTEAEILSGSIMKMSKSFDRRKDAEAIGLAVRSLRKEARTWFNERAEELGSGADDVYAKASAWYHVTYHPSY
;
A
#
# COMPACT_ATOMS: atom_id res chain seq x y z
N MET A 1 -8.82 40.10 5.57
CA MET A 1 -9.41 38.77 5.86
C MET A 1 -10.93 38.87 5.79
N SER A 2 -11.59 37.85 5.26
CA SER A 2 -13.06 37.80 5.14
C SER A 2 -13.72 37.64 6.51
N LYS A 3 -14.78 38.42 6.80
CA LYS A 3 -15.53 38.36 8.07
C LYS A 3 -16.08 36.94 8.36
N PRO A 4 -16.71 36.24 7.39
CA PRO A 4 -17.08 34.82 7.54
C PRO A 4 -15.95 33.88 7.97
N CYS A 5 -14.73 34.08 7.45
CA CYS A 5 -13.60 33.21 7.80
C CYS A 5 -13.17 33.39 9.26
N ILE A 6 -13.24 34.62 9.77
CA ILE A 6 -12.90 34.92 11.17
C ILE A 6 -13.95 34.30 12.11
N GLU A 7 -15.24 34.36 11.74
CA GLU A 7 -16.32 33.76 12.51
C GLU A 7 -16.20 32.22 12.56
N LEU A 8 -15.94 31.59 11.41
CA LEU A 8 -15.64 30.16 11.34
C LEU A 8 -14.41 29.78 12.18
N ALA A 9 -13.35 30.59 12.18
CA ALA A 9 -12.16 30.32 13.00
C ALA A 9 -12.48 30.36 14.51
N LYS A 10 -13.33 31.29 14.95
CA LYS A 10 -13.80 31.35 16.34
C LYS A 10 -14.65 30.13 16.71
N LEU A 11 -15.58 29.73 15.83
CA LEU A 11 -16.40 28.53 16.04
C LEU A 11 -15.54 27.26 16.08
N PHE A 12 -14.50 27.17 15.25
CA PHE A 12 -13.56 26.06 15.28
C PHE A 12 -12.82 25.96 16.63
N SER A 13 -12.41 27.10 17.20
CA SER A 13 -11.81 27.13 18.55
C SER A 13 -12.77 26.57 19.61
N ILE A 14 -14.06 26.94 19.56
CA ILE A 14 -15.09 26.42 20.49
C ILE A 14 -15.26 24.91 20.30
N ALA A 15 -15.29 24.42 19.05
CA ALA A 15 -15.47 23.01 18.74
C ALA A 15 -14.35 22.13 19.32
N VAL A 16 -13.10 22.60 19.29
CA VAL A 16 -11.94 21.88 19.85
C VAL A 16 -12.02 21.80 21.38
N ASP A 17 -12.53 22.84 22.04
CA ASP A 17 -12.69 22.87 23.50
C ASP A 17 -14.02 22.27 23.99
N PHE A 18 -14.85 21.73 23.10
CA PHE A 18 -16.11 21.05 23.46
C PHE A 18 -15.93 19.94 24.52
N PRO A 19 -14.91 19.05 24.44
CA PRO A 19 -14.71 18.02 25.47
C PRO A 19 -14.43 18.58 26.88
N LYS A 20 -13.97 19.84 26.98
CA LYS A 20 -13.66 20.50 28.25
C LYS A 20 -14.82 21.38 28.75
N THR A 21 -15.46 22.08 27.84
CA THR A 21 -16.44 23.15 28.16
C THR A 21 -17.88 22.68 28.09
N GLY A 22 -18.15 21.60 27.34
CA GLY A 22 -19.51 21.13 27.05
C GLY A 22 -20.32 22.06 26.14
N VAL A 23 -19.73 23.15 25.62
CA VAL A 23 -20.42 24.12 24.77
C VAL A 23 -20.25 23.74 23.30
N PRO A 24 -21.31 23.32 22.58
CA PRO A 24 -21.19 22.93 21.18
C PRO A 24 -20.99 24.15 20.28
N ALA A 25 -20.16 23.99 19.25
CA ALA A 25 -20.03 24.99 18.19
C ALA A 25 -21.12 24.82 17.13
N GLU A 26 -22.08 25.73 17.09
CA GLU A 26 -23.14 25.74 16.08
C GLU A 26 -22.74 26.59 14.88
N ILE A 27 -22.75 25.99 13.67
CA ILE A 27 -22.41 26.70 12.43
C ILE A 27 -23.69 27.29 11.82
N PRO A 28 -23.90 28.62 11.87
CA PRO A 28 -25.06 29.26 11.26
C PRO A 28 -25.11 29.06 9.74
N SER A 29 -26.33 29.09 9.19
CA SER A 29 -26.62 28.75 7.78
C SER A 29 -25.84 29.58 6.77
N HIS A 30 -25.59 30.85 7.05
CA HIS A 30 -24.86 31.76 6.18
C HIS A 30 -23.35 31.45 6.08
N LEU A 31 -22.79 30.70 7.02
CA LEU A 31 -21.41 30.21 7.00
C LEU A 31 -21.26 28.86 6.30
N ARG A 32 -22.38 28.21 5.92
CA ARG A 32 -22.33 26.92 5.23
C ARG A 32 -21.94 27.12 3.78
N VAL A 33 -20.93 26.36 3.37
CA VAL A 33 -20.42 26.35 1.99
C VAL A 33 -21.47 25.75 1.06
N LYS A 34 -21.80 26.48 -0.01
CA LYS A 34 -22.70 26.04 -1.08
C LYS A 34 -21.97 25.36 -2.23
N GLU A 35 -20.79 25.88 -2.58
CA GLU A 35 -19.93 25.37 -3.64
C GLU A 35 -18.52 25.16 -3.10
N TYR A 36 -17.92 24.03 -3.42
CA TYR A 36 -16.60 23.67 -2.94
C TYR A 36 -15.53 24.03 -3.98
N PRO A 37 -14.31 24.41 -3.57
CA PRO A 37 -13.23 24.52 -4.54
C PRO A 37 -12.96 23.15 -5.17
N ASP A 38 -12.69 23.16 -6.47
CA ASP A 38 -12.39 21.98 -7.30
C ASP A 38 -11.35 21.03 -6.70
N PHE A 39 -10.31 21.56 -6.05
CA PHE A 39 -9.26 20.75 -5.41
C PHE A 39 -9.72 19.86 -4.24
N MET A 40 -10.95 20.02 -3.74
CA MET A 40 -11.51 19.10 -2.74
C MET A 40 -12.05 17.79 -3.34
N ASP A 41 -12.13 17.69 -4.67
CA ASP A 41 -12.53 16.50 -5.43
C ASP A 41 -13.80 15.80 -4.92
N LYS A 42 -14.81 16.59 -4.56
CA LYS A 42 -16.10 16.10 -4.08
C LYS A 42 -17.03 15.82 -5.27
N SER A 43 -17.11 14.56 -5.71
CA SER A 43 -17.96 14.16 -6.83
C SER A 43 -19.46 14.36 -6.57
N ASP A 44 -19.89 14.43 -5.30
CA ASP A 44 -21.27 14.59 -4.87
C ASP A 44 -21.72 16.06 -4.71
N ARG A 45 -20.83 17.03 -4.92
CA ARG A 45 -21.08 18.46 -4.63
C ARG A 45 -20.79 19.34 -5.84
N THR A 46 -21.47 20.49 -5.88
CA THR A 46 -21.15 21.57 -6.82
C THR A 46 -19.77 22.14 -6.49
N THR A 47 -18.96 22.33 -7.54
CA THR A 47 -17.58 22.81 -7.42
C THR A 47 -17.33 24.02 -8.32
N TYR A 48 -16.40 24.87 -7.90
CA TYR A 48 -15.90 26.00 -8.69
C TYR A 48 -14.38 25.88 -8.91
N GLU A 49 -13.88 26.44 -10.01
CA GLU A 49 -12.44 26.44 -10.30
C GLU A 49 -11.70 27.39 -9.35
N SER A 50 -10.89 26.86 -8.44
CA SER A 50 -10.13 27.68 -7.52
C SER A 50 -8.92 28.32 -8.20
N GLN A 51 -8.78 29.64 -8.06
CA GLN A 51 -7.66 30.40 -8.63
C GLN A 51 -6.41 30.43 -7.72
N CYS A 52 -6.49 29.80 -6.54
CA CYS A 52 -5.36 29.72 -5.63
C CYS A 52 -4.30 28.70 -6.13
N VAL A 53 -3.10 28.77 -5.53
CA VAL A 53 -1.99 27.87 -5.88
C VAL A 53 -2.36 26.39 -5.76
N ILE A 54 -3.18 26.05 -4.75
CA ILE A 54 -3.64 24.66 -4.51
C ILE A 54 -4.55 24.20 -5.65
N GLY A 55 -5.49 25.05 -6.08
CA GLY A 55 -6.36 24.76 -7.23
C GLY A 55 -5.56 24.51 -8.51
N LYS A 56 -4.60 25.39 -8.79
CA LYS A 56 -3.70 25.25 -9.95
C LYS A 56 -2.92 23.93 -9.88
N LEU A 57 -2.25 23.66 -8.77
CA LEU A 57 -1.49 22.41 -8.57
C LEU A 57 -2.38 21.17 -8.67
N PHE A 58 -3.59 21.22 -8.12
CA PHE A 58 -4.55 20.13 -8.22
C PHE A 58 -4.91 19.86 -9.68
N ARG A 59 -5.25 20.88 -10.47
CA ARG A 59 -5.59 20.69 -11.90
C ARG A 59 -4.42 20.15 -12.72
N GLU A 60 -3.20 20.60 -12.44
CA GLU A 60 -1.99 20.08 -13.09
C GLU A 60 -1.74 18.59 -12.77
N VAL A 61 -2.20 18.09 -11.62
CA VAL A 61 -1.89 16.73 -11.15
C VAL A 61 -3.10 15.79 -11.18
N LYS A 62 -4.34 16.29 -11.23
CA LYS A 62 -5.57 15.51 -11.11
C LYS A 62 -5.67 14.41 -12.18
N ASP A 63 -5.36 14.77 -13.42
CA ASP A 63 -5.41 13.86 -14.56
C ASP A 63 -4.09 13.12 -14.80
N ILE A 64 -3.05 13.43 -13.99
CA ILE A 64 -1.88 12.58 -13.91
C ILE A 64 -2.35 11.36 -13.13
N PRO A 65 -2.53 10.18 -13.76
CA PRO A 65 -2.84 8.98 -13.00
C PRO A 65 -1.79 8.89 -11.90
N PRO A 66 -2.18 8.65 -10.62
CA PRO A 66 -1.19 8.34 -9.60
C PRO A 66 -0.29 7.32 -10.24
N ARG A 67 1.02 7.52 -10.16
CA ARG A 67 1.97 6.59 -10.75
C ARG A 67 1.83 5.26 -10.00
N THR A 68 0.79 4.50 -10.31
CA THR A 68 0.70 3.05 -10.15
C THR A 68 1.88 2.40 -10.87
N SER A 69 2.54 3.16 -11.75
CA SER A 69 3.79 2.90 -12.46
C SER A 69 5.07 3.44 -11.82
N SER A 70 5.05 4.13 -10.67
CA SER A 70 6.31 4.54 -10.01
C SER A 70 7.04 3.32 -9.46
N ILE A 71 6.28 2.30 -9.11
CA ILE A 71 6.80 0.96 -8.94
C ILE A 71 6.62 0.34 -10.32
N LYS A 72 7.67 0.48 -11.14
CA LYS A 72 7.75 -0.30 -12.37
C LYS A 72 7.49 -1.75 -11.97
N SER A 73 6.59 -2.42 -12.68
CA SER A 73 6.47 -3.87 -12.54
C SER A 73 7.87 -4.46 -12.67
N PHE A 74 8.22 -5.41 -11.81
CA PHE A 74 9.49 -6.10 -11.91
C PHE A 74 9.46 -6.91 -13.22
N THR A 75 9.98 -6.32 -14.30
CA THR A 75 9.96 -6.95 -15.62
C THR A 75 11.17 -7.84 -15.80
N ARG A 76 11.10 -8.73 -16.79
CA ARG A 76 12.22 -9.55 -17.20
C ARG A 76 13.47 -8.73 -17.55
N GLU A 77 13.30 -7.54 -18.13
CA GLU A 77 14.41 -6.62 -18.39
C GLU A 77 15.02 -6.10 -17.10
N VAL A 78 14.21 -5.73 -16.09
CA VAL A 78 14.71 -5.32 -14.78
C VAL A 78 15.49 -6.45 -14.14
N ALA A 79 14.93 -7.66 -14.11
CA ALA A 79 15.59 -8.86 -13.62
C ALA A 79 16.98 -9.05 -14.24
N ARG A 80 17.12 -8.89 -15.57
CA ARG A 80 18.41 -9.05 -16.26
C ARG A 80 19.48 -8.05 -15.82
N HIS A 81 19.09 -6.88 -15.35
CA HIS A 81 20.03 -5.83 -14.96
C HIS A 81 20.25 -5.77 -13.44
N SER A 82 19.33 -6.33 -12.65
CA SER A 82 19.37 -6.29 -11.18
C SER A 82 19.74 -7.62 -10.53
N TYR A 83 19.77 -8.72 -11.29
CA TYR A 83 20.20 -10.00 -10.76
C TYR A 83 21.68 -9.95 -10.39
N ASP A 84 21.98 -10.38 -9.18
CA ASP A 84 23.30 -10.38 -8.58
C ASP A 84 23.83 -11.83 -8.54
N PRO A 85 24.77 -12.18 -9.42
CA PRO A 85 25.36 -13.52 -9.44
C PRO A 85 26.09 -13.87 -8.14
N ASP A 86 26.52 -12.89 -7.35
CA ASP A 86 27.21 -13.14 -6.08
C ASP A 86 26.26 -13.72 -5.00
N MET A 87 24.96 -13.69 -5.25
CA MET A 87 23.94 -14.33 -4.42
C MET A 87 23.76 -15.82 -4.76
N GLU A 88 24.45 -16.35 -5.77
CA GLU A 88 24.49 -17.78 -6.09
C GLU A 88 25.51 -18.49 -5.19
N VAL A 89 25.05 -19.49 -4.45
CA VAL A 89 25.87 -20.31 -3.55
C VAL A 89 25.87 -21.75 -4.05
N ASP A 90 26.97 -22.47 -3.86
CA ASP A 90 27.05 -23.87 -4.26
C ASP A 90 25.86 -24.70 -3.76
N ASP A 91 25.44 -25.67 -4.58
CA ASP A 91 24.31 -26.59 -4.33
C ASP A 91 22.92 -25.95 -4.22
N PHE A 92 22.75 -24.67 -4.56
CA PHE A 92 21.43 -24.01 -4.53
C PHE A 92 20.40 -24.67 -5.47
N GLN A 93 20.84 -25.30 -6.55
CA GLN A 93 19.99 -25.91 -7.56
C GLN A 93 19.10 -27.01 -6.97
N ASP A 94 19.58 -27.73 -5.94
CA ASP A 94 18.83 -28.78 -5.26
C ASP A 94 17.58 -28.24 -4.53
N TYR A 95 17.57 -26.93 -4.25
CA TYR A 95 16.48 -26.24 -3.56
C TYR A 95 15.57 -25.43 -4.49
N VAL A 96 15.88 -25.32 -5.78
CA VAL A 96 15.16 -24.46 -6.74
C VAL A 96 13.71 -24.89 -6.91
N ASP A 97 13.43 -26.18 -7.10
CA ASP A 97 12.06 -26.68 -7.28
C ASP A 97 11.18 -26.36 -6.06
N HIS A 98 11.72 -26.62 -4.86
CA HIS A 98 11.01 -26.31 -3.62
C HIS A 98 10.81 -24.79 -3.42
N ALA A 99 11.82 -23.98 -3.75
CA ALA A 99 11.72 -22.53 -3.69
C ALA A 99 10.64 -22.01 -4.65
N PHE A 100 10.55 -22.58 -5.85
CA PHE A 100 9.55 -22.25 -6.85
C PHE A 100 8.13 -22.59 -6.37
N ASP A 101 7.94 -23.75 -5.73
CA ASP A 101 6.65 -24.12 -5.12
C ASP A 101 6.24 -23.15 -4.01
N CYS A 102 7.18 -22.80 -3.12
CA CYS A 102 6.94 -21.83 -2.04
C CYS A 102 6.55 -20.46 -2.60
N LYS A 103 7.27 -19.97 -3.61
CA LYS A 103 6.98 -18.70 -4.28
C LYS A 103 5.60 -18.73 -4.95
N SER A 104 5.30 -19.79 -5.70
CA SER A 104 4.01 -19.95 -6.37
C SER A 104 2.85 -19.94 -5.37
N LEU A 105 3.01 -20.61 -4.23
CA LEU A 105 2.03 -20.59 -3.15
C LEU A 105 1.88 -19.20 -2.50
N TYR A 106 3.00 -18.49 -2.31
CA TYR A 106 3.00 -17.12 -1.80
C TYR A 106 2.25 -16.18 -2.74
N ASP A 107 2.59 -16.21 -4.03
CA ASP A 107 2.00 -15.36 -5.08
C ASP A 107 0.50 -15.62 -5.19
N TYR A 108 0.07 -16.88 -5.14
CA TYR A 108 -1.35 -17.26 -5.11
C TYR A 108 -2.09 -16.67 -3.90
N LYS A 109 -1.53 -16.82 -2.70
CA LYS A 109 -2.15 -16.30 -1.46
C LYS A 109 -2.20 -14.78 -1.43
N LEU A 110 -1.13 -14.12 -1.89
CA LEU A 110 -1.07 -12.67 -1.98
C LEU A 110 -2.09 -12.15 -3.01
N GLY A 111 -2.18 -12.79 -4.18
CA GLY A 111 -3.16 -12.49 -5.22
C GLY A 111 -4.59 -12.59 -4.69
N ASN A 112 -4.93 -13.66 -3.96
CA ASN A 112 -6.25 -13.80 -3.35
C ASN A 112 -6.57 -12.69 -2.34
N LEU A 113 -5.59 -12.24 -1.54
CA LEU A 113 -5.79 -11.10 -0.63
C LEU A 113 -6.03 -9.81 -1.42
N MET A 114 -5.23 -9.56 -2.45
CA MET A 114 -5.38 -8.40 -3.33
C MET A 114 -6.76 -8.38 -3.99
N ASP A 115 -7.20 -9.50 -4.56
CA ASP A 115 -8.51 -9.64 -5.19
C ASP A 115 -9.66 -9.47 -4.20
N TYR A 116 -9.55 -10.08 -3.01
CA TYR A 116 -10.56 -9.97 -1.95
C TYR A 116 -10.79 -8.52 -1.53
N TYR A 117 -9.73 -7.74 -1.28
CA TYR A 117 -9.83 -6.34 -0.89
C TYR A 117 -9.98 -5.37 -2.07
N GLY A 118 -9.84 -5.85 -3.31
CA GLY A 118 -9.86 -5.03 -4.52
C GLY A 118 -8.65 -4.09 -4.66
N ILE A 119 -7.49 -4.51 -4.14
CA ILE A 119 -6.22 -3.79 -4.22
C ILE A 119 -5.50 -4.20 -5.51
N LYS A 120 -4.93 -3.23 -6.23
CA LYS A 120 -4.44 -3.48 -7.59
C LYS A 120 -2.99 -3.91 -7.65
N THR A 121 -2.18 -3.51 -6.67
CA THR A 121 -0.73 -3.72 -6.72
C THR A 121 -0.21 -4.28 -5.41
N GLU A 122 0.81 -5.14 -5.50
CA GLU A 122 1.51 -5.72 -4.34
C GLU A 122 2.05 -4.63 -3.41
N ALA A 123 2.61 -3.57 -3.99
CA ALA A 123 3.16 -2.49 -3.20
C ALA A 123 2.13 -1.74 -2.36
N GLU A 124 0.91 -1.56 -2.84
CA GLU A 124 -0.17 -0.94 -2.05
C GLU A 124 -0.53 -1.80 -0.84
N ILE A 125 -0.67 -3.12 -1.03
CA ILE A 125 -1.05 -4.03 0.05
C ILE A 125 0.10 -4.23 1.05
N LEU A 126 1.36 -4.27 0.58
CA LEU A 126 2.53 -4.41 1.45
C LEU A 126 2.87 -3.12 2.22
N SER A 127 2.74 -1.95 1.60
CA SER A 127 3.03 -0.66 2.25
C SER A 127 1.88 -0.14 3.11
N GLY A 128 0.67 -0.69 2.93
CA GLY A 128 -0.56 -0.15 3.52
C GLY A 128 -1.03 1.18 2.91
N SER A 129 -0.33 1.69 1.88
CA SER A 129 -0.67 2.94 1.19
C SER A 129 -1.71 2.70 0.09
N ILE A 130 -2.89 2.23 0.49
CA ILE A 130 -3.92 1.75 -0.44
C ILE A 130 -4.69 2.93 -1.03
N MET A 131 -4.63 3.09 -2.35
CA MET A 131 -5.27 4.20 -3.07
C MET A 131 -6.75 3.92 -3.35
N LYS A 132 -7.09 2.69 -3.72
CA LYS A 132 -8.45 2.26 -4.02
C LYS A 132 -8.71 0.87 -3.44
N MET A 133 -9.91 0.70 -2.88
CA MET A 133 -10.43 -0.59 -2.41
C MET A 133 -11.73 -0.92 -3.11
N SER A 134 -12.20 -2.16 -2.96
CA SER A 134 -13.56 -2.52 -3.34
C SER A 134 -14.59 -1.72 -2.54
N LYS A 135 -15.81 -1.53 -3.08
CA LYS A 135 -16.87 -0.73 -2.44
C LYS A 135 -17.34 -1.29 -1.09
N SER A 136 -17.02 -2.56 -0.81
CA SER A 136 -17.41 -3.26 0.42
C SER A 136 -16.47 -2.99 1.59
N PHE A 137 -15.30 -2.41 1.36
CA PHE A 137 -14.29 -2.14 2.38
C PHE A 137 -14.08 -0.63 2.58
N ASP A 138 -13.79 -0.26 3.82
CA ASP A 138 -13.45 1.10 4.23
C ASP A 138 -11.97 1.14 4.63
N ARG A 139 -11.19 2.01 3.96
CA ARG A 139 -9.75 2.14 4.19
C ARG A 139 -9.38 2.42 5.64
N ARG A 140 -10.20 3.14 6.42
CA ARG A 140 -9.88 3.46 7.82
C ARG A 140 -10.17 2.29 8.75
N LYS A 141 -11.23 1.54 8.48
CA LYS A 141 -11.65 0.40 9.32
C LYS A 141 -10.87 -0.87 9.01
N ASP A 142 -10.62 -1.14 7.73
CA ASP A 142 -10.09 -2.43 7.28
C ASP A 142 -8.56 -2.44 7.12
N ALA A 143 -7.89 -1.28 7.18
CA ALA A 143 -6.42 -1.21 7.07
C ALA A 143 -5.69 -2.07 8.09
N GLU A 144 -6.19 -2.17 9.32
CA GLU A 144 -5.57 -3.01 10.35
C GLU A 144 -5.71 -4.50 10.01
N ALA A 145 -6.89 -4.93 9.57
CA ALA A 145 -7.17 -6.30 9.17
C ALA A 145 -6.32 -6.73 7.97
N ILE A 146 -6.19 -5.86 6.96
CA ILE A 146 -5.31 -6.08 5.80
C ILE A 146 -3.87 -6.23 6.26
N GLY A 147 -3.40 -5.31 7.12
CA GLY A 147 -2.05 -5.38 7.68
C GLY A 147 -1.79 -6.67 8.46
N LEU A 148 -2.78 -7.16 9.23
CA LEU A 148 -2.69 -8.44 9.93
C LEU A 148 -2.62 -9.62 8.97
N ALA A 149 -3.46 -9.64 7.93
CA ALA A 149 -3.47 -10.69 6.91
C ALA A 149 -2.13 -10.80 6.18
N VAL A 150 -1.58 -9.67 5.74
CA VAL A 150 -0.25 -9.61 5.10
C VAL A 150 0.86 -10.06 6.05
N ARG A 151 0.82 -9.63 7.32
CA ARG A 151 1.78 -10.09 8.33
C ARG A 151 1.70 -11.59 8.58
N SER A 152 0.50 -12.15 8.59
CA SER A 152 0.26 -13.59 8.73
C SER A 152 0.85 -14.35 7.56
N LEU A 153 0.59 -13.92 6.31
CA LEU A 153 1.15 -14.53 5.12
C LEU A 153 2.70 -14.49 5.12
N ARG A 154 3.29 -13.35 5.49
CA ARG A 154 4.76 -13.24 5.62
C ARG A 154 5.31 -14.14 6.72
N LYS A 155 4.55 -14.39 7.80
CA LYS A 155 4.95 -15.32 8.86
C LYS A 155 4.92 -16.75 8.35
N GLU A 156 3.89 -17.14 7.63
CA GLU A 156 3.76 -18.46 7.01
C GLU A 156 4.87 -18.72 5.98
N ALA A 157 5.18 -17.75 5.12
CA ALA A 157 6.29 -17.87 4.19
C ALA A 157 7.64 -18.12 4.90
N ARG A 158 7.86 -17.48 6.06
CA ARG A 158 9.05 -17.74 6.87
C ARG A 158 9.05 -19.15 7.49
N THR A 159 7.91 -19.74 7.79
CA THR A 159 7.89 -21.11 8.31
C THR A 159 8.26 -22.10 7.21
N TRP A 160 7.78 -21.95 5.98
CA TRP A 160 8.21 -22.78 4.84
C TRP A 160 9.73 -22.70 4.58
N PHE A 161 10.31 -21.51 4.79
CA PHE A 161 11.76 -21.33 4.71
C PHE A 161 12.50 -22.08 5.83
N ASN A 162 11.91 -22.23 7.02
CA ASN A 162 12.58 -22.87 8.15
C ASN A 162 12.31 -24.39 8.24
N GLU A 163 11.13 -24.87 7.83
CA GLU A 163 10.67 -26.26 8.02
C GLU A 163 11.65 -27.31 7.44
N ARG A 164 12.15 -27.11 6.21
CA ARG A 164 13.13 -28.04 5.61
C ARG A 164 14.54 -27.98 6.18
N ALA A 165 14.91 -26.91 6.90
CA ALA A 165 16.23 -26.81 7.52
C ALA A 165 16.33 -27.73 8.76
N GLU A 166 15.19 -28.02 9.39
CA GLU A 166 15.11 -28.91 10.56
C GLU A 166 15.06 -30.40 10.16
N GLU A 167 14.49 -30.74 8.99
CA GLU A 167 14.36 -32.14 8.54
C GLU A 167 15.70 -32.78 8.10
N LEU A 168 16.68 -31.99 7.68
CA LEU A 168 17.96 -32.48 7.15
C LEU A 168 19.14 -32.35 8.13
N GLY A 169 18.94 -31.83 9.35
CA GLY A 169 20.04 -31.59 10.29
C GLY A 169 21.09 -30.64 9.71
N SER A 170 20.62 -29.63 8.98
CA SER A 170 21.39 -28.87 8.02
C SER A 170 22.37 -27.89 8.66
N GLY A 171 23.62 -27.88 8.16
CA GLY A 171 24.65 -26.91 8.51
C GLY A 171 24.38 -25.51 7.95
N ALA A 172 25.21 -24.52 8.31
CA ALA A 172 25.05 -23.14 7.85
C ALA A 172 25.06 -23.01 6.31
N ASP A 173 25.87 -23.82 5.62
CA ASP A 173 25.99 -23.82 4.15
C ASP A 173 24.68 -24.16 3.45
N ASP A 174 23.87 -25.04 4.04
CA ASP A 174 22.57 -25.44 3.51
C ASP A 174 21.53 -24.30 3.56
N VAL A 175 21.60 -23.47 4.60
CA VAL A 175 20.74 -22.30 4.75
C VAL A 175 21.08 -21.25 3.67
N TYR A 176 22.36 -21.11 3.33
CA TYR A 176 22.80 -20.21 2.27
C TYR A 176 22.39 -20.71 0.87
N ALA A 177 22.55 -22.01 0.58
CA ALA A 177 22.06 -22.62 -0.66
C ALA A 177 20.54 -22.44 -0.81
N LYS A 178 19.77 -22.64 0.27
CA LYS A 178 18.32 -22.41 0.27
C LYS A 178 17.95 -20.94 0.04
N ALA A 179 18.63 -20.01 0.71
CA ALA A 179 18.42 -18.58 0.52
C ALA A 179 18.75 -18.15 -0.91
N SER A 180 19.82 -18.71 -1.48
CA SER A 180 20.23 -18.51 -2.86
C SER A 180 19.17 -19.00 -3.85
N ALA A 181 18.60 -20.20 -3.63
CA ALA A 181 17.50 -20.71 -4.44
C ALA A 181 16.25 -19.80 -4.40
N TRP A 182 15.90 -19.28 -3.23
CA TRP A 182 14.79 -18.33 -3.06
C TRP A 182 15.04 -17.02 -3.78
N TYR A 183 16.28 -16.51 -3.72
CA TYR A 183 16.70 -15.35 -4.49
C TYR A 183 16.59 -15.61 -6.00
N HIS A 184 17.10 -16.75 -6.45
CA HIS A 184 17.09 -17.17 -7.86
C HIS A 184 15.67 -17.20 -8.43
N VAL A 185 14.73 -17.90 -7.80
CA VAL A 185 13.34 -18.00 -8.31
C VAL A 185 12.57 -16.68 -8.25
N THR A 186 13.03 -15.72 -7.44
CA THR A 186 12.36 -14.42 -7.27
C THR A 186 12.89 -13.37 -8.24
N TYR A 187 14.19 -13.37 -8.51
CA TYR A 187 14.86 -12.28 -9.24
C TYR A 187 15.52 -12.70 -10.55
N HIS A 188 15.67 -13.99 -10.84
CA HIS A 188 16.34 -14.45 -12.05
C HIS A 188 15.42 -14.33 -13.29
N PRO A 189 15.90 -13.86 -14.45
CA PRO A 189 15.07 -13.61 -15.65
C PRO A 189 14.44 -14.83 -16.33
N SER A 190 14.70 -16.04 -15.83
CA SER A 190 14.09 -17.29 -16.31
C SER A 190 12.79 -17.65 -15.60
N TYR A 191 12.50 -16.98 -14.48
CA TYR A 191 11.29 -17.12 -13.68
C TYR A 191 10.43 -15.85 -13.79
#